data_AF-K8W830-F1
#
_entry.id   AF-K8W830-F1
#
_cell.length_a   1.000
_cell.length_b   1.000
_cell.length_c   1.000
_cell.angle_alpha   90.00
_cell.angle_beta   90.00
_cell.angle_gamma   90.00
#
_symmetry.space_group_name_H-M   'P 1'
#
loop_
_entity.id
_entity.type
_entity.pdbx_description
1 polymer ?
#
loop_
_entity_poly.entity_id
_entity_poly.type
_entity_poly.pdbx_seq_one_letter_code
_entity_poly.pdbx_strand_id
1 'polypeptide(L)'
;MLNYAIKPIEDTVGYMATCRDLPEFASAGDTIEDLIQHSVEALLVALDIYINEGIPIPLPSKIEQNEQLIRLSGMIFAKVYLHNSLLQSNISKSEFKKRLNISDEDLQQLFNITYNTKWEQLERAFDIIGKKLSISVSDKN
;
A
#
# COMPACT_ATOMS: atom_id res chain seq x y z
N MET A 1 13.06 -1.31 5.53
CA MET A 1 11.91 -0.49 5.12
C MET A 1 11.16 -1.24 4.02
N LEU A 2 9.83 -1.27 4.05
CA LEU A 2 9.02 -1.93 3.01
C LEU A 2 9.01 -1.04 1.76
N ASN A 3 9.32 -1.63 0.60
CA ASN A 3 9.34 -0.95 -0.68
C ASN A 3 8.97 -1.98 -1.75
N TYR A 4 8.08 -1.65 -2.68
CA TYR A 4 7.82 -2.53 -3.81
C TYR A 4 8.97 -2.43 -4.81
N ALA A 5 9.35 -3.57 -5.37
CA ALA A 5 10.34 -3.65 -6.42
C ALA A 5 9.62 -3.64 -7.77
N ILE A 6 10.04 -2.74 -8.66
CA ILE A 6 9.58 -2.70 -10.04
C ILE A 6 10.70 -3.18 -10.95
N LYS A 7 10.35 -3.79 -12.08
CA LYS A 7 11.30 -4.21 -13.10
C LYS A 7 11.16 -3.32 -14.34
N PRO A 8 12.09 -2.38 -14.58
CA PRO A 8 12.15 -1.63 -15.83
C PRO A 8 12.46 -2.55 -17.00
N ILE A 9 11.79 -2.31 -18.12
CA ILE A 9 11.94 -3.03 -19.39
C ILE A 9 11.96 -1.97 -20.49
N GLU A 10 12.94 -2.05 -21.40
CA GLU A 10 12.97 -1.17 -22.58
C GLU A 10 11.76 -1.42 -23.47
N ASP A 11 11.15 -0.34 -23.94
CA ASP A 11 10.06 -0.33 -24.91
C ASP A 11 10.43 0.56 -26.12
N THR A 12 9.64 0.53 -27.17
CA THR A 12 9.89 1.12 -28.49
C THR A 12 10.35 2.59 -28.44
N VAL A 13 9.86 3.37 -27.47
CA VAL A 13 10.19 4.80 -27.33
C VAL A 13 10.51 5.21 -25.87
N GLY A 14 10.86 4.26 -25.00
CA GLY A 14 11.12 4.56 -23.59
C GLY A 14 11.21 3.30 -22.74
N TYR A 15 10.59 3.33 -21.55
CA TYR A 15 10.58 2.21 -20.61
C TYR A 15 9.18 1.95 -20.08
N MET A 16 8.90 0.68 -19.81
CA MET A 16 7.77 0.24 -19.00
C MET A 16 8.25 -0.48 -17.75
N ALA A 17 7.40 -0.56 -16.73
CA ALA A 17 7.67 -1.36 -15.54
C ALA A 17 6.51 -2.24 -15.14
N THR A 18 6.85 -3.38 -14.57
CA THR A 18 5.93 -4.31 -13.90
C THR A 18 6.40 -4.56 -12.47
N CYS A 19 5.50 -5.00 -11.60
CA CYS A 19 5.82 -5.38 -10.22
C CYS A 19 5.42 -6.84 -10.03
N ARG A 20 6.37 -7.70 -9.64
CA ARG A 20 6.05 -9.12 -9.42
C ARG A 20 5.07 -9.34 -8.26
N ASP A 21 5.10 -8.44 -7.27
CA ASP A 21 4.26 -8.54 -6.07
C ASP A 21 2.86 -7.99 -6.33
N LEU A 22 2.70 -7.12 -7.35
CA LEU A 22 1.42 -6.50 -7.71
C LEU A 22 1.21 -6.65 -9.22
N PRO A 23 0.64 -7.76 -9.72
CA PRO A 23 0.44 -8.01 -11.15
C PRO A 23 -0.39 -6.94 -11.87
N GLU A 24 -1.25 -6.22 -11.16
CA GLU A 24 -2.09 -5.13 -11.67
C GLU A 24 -1.31 -3.81 -11.85
N PHE A 25 -0.09 -3.73 -11.33
CA PHE A 25 0.77 -2.58 -11.52
C PHE A 25 1.37 -2.56 -12.94
N ALA A 26 1.20 -1.42 -13.61
CA ALA A 26 1.95 -1.07 -14.80
C ALA A 26 2.26 0.44 -14.77
N SER A 27 3.45 0.81 -15.21
CA SER A 27 3.86 2.21 -15.38
C SER A 27 4.77 2.34 -16.60
N ALA A 28 4.89 3.55 -17.14
CA ALA A 28 5.73 3.86 -18.28
C ALA A 28 6.37 5.25 -18.13
N GLY A 29 7.51 5.45 -18.78
CA GLY A 29 8.21 6.73 -18.81
C GLY A 29 9.21 6.81 -19.97
N ASP A 30 9.49 8.02 -20.43
CA ASP A 30 10.44 8.26 -21.52
C ASP A 30 11.89 7.97 -21.08
N THR A 31 12.17 8.21 -19.79
CA THR A 31 13.43 7.88 -19.12
C THR A 31 13.20 6.97 -17.91
N ILE A 32 14.28 6.40 -17.35
CA ILE A 32 14.21 5.63 -16.11
C ILE A 32 13.77 6.52 -14.94
N GLU A 33 14.23 7.77 -14.91
CA GLU A 33 13.83 8.76 -13.91
C GLU A 33 12.33 9.04 -13.97
N ASP A 34 11.78 9.27 -15.17
CA ASP A 34 10.34 9.49 -15.37
C ASP A 34 9.53 8.26 -14.95
N LEU A 35 9.99 7.06 -15.37
CA LEU A 35 9.37 5.80 -14.99
C LEU A 35 9.29 5.64 -13.47
N ILE A 36 10.37 5.95 -12.74
CA ILE A 36 10.42 5.87 -11.28
C ILE A 36 9.44 6.87 -10.65
N GLN A 37 9.36 8.10 -11.19
CA GLN A 37 8.42 9.11 -10.69
C GLN A 37 6.96 8.68 -10.89
N HIS A 38 6.61 8.22 -12.09
CA HIS A 38 5.26 7.74 -12.40
C HIS A 38 4.90 6.46 -11.62
N SER A 39 5.89 5.64 -11.28
CA SER A 39 5.66 4.38 -10.56
C SER A 39 5.11 4.58 -9.15
N VAL A 40 5.37 5.72 -8.51
CA VAL A 40 4.81 6.00 -7.18
C VAL A 40 3.29 6.07 -7.25
N GLU A 41 2.75 6.87 -8.16
CA GLU A 41 1.29 7.02 -8.33
C GLU A 41 0.65 5.74 -8.85
N ALA A 42 1.29 5.06 -9.81
CA ALA A 42 0.81 3.79 -10.34
C ALA A 42 0.74 2.69 -9.27
N LEU A 43 1.67 2.67 -8.30
CA LEU A 43 1.57 1.76 -7.15
C LEU A 43 0.37 2.09 -6.27
N LEU A 44 0.04 3.36 -6.04
CA LEU A 44 -1.15 3.72 -5.24
C LEU A 44 -2.43 3.23 -5.93
N VAL A 45 -2.51 3.39 -7.25
CA VAL A 45 -3.63 2.88 -8.05
C VAL A 45 -3.71 1.35 -7.95
N ALA A 46 -2.59 0.65 -8.11
CA ALA A 46 -2.56 -0.81 -8.00
C ALA A 46 -3.03 -1.28 -6.62
N LEU A 47 -2.57 -0.64 -5.53
CA LEU A 47 -3.00 -0.97 -4.17
C LEU A 47 -4.49 -0.72 -3.96
N ASP A 48 -5.05 0.34 -4.55
CA ASP A 48 -6.47 0.68 -4.42
C ASP A 48 -7.38 -0.40 -5.05
N ILE A 49 -6.93 -1.06 -6.13
CA ILE A 49 -7.64 -2.20 -6.74
C ILE A 49 -7.89 -3.29 -5.69
N TYR A 50 -6.88 -3.72 -4.94
CA TYR A 50 -7.02 -4.75 -3.91
C TYR A 50 -7.97 -4.34 -2.78
N ILE A 51 -7.97 -3.05 -2.41
CA ILE A 51 -8.86 -2.52 -1.37
C ILE A 51 -10.31 -2.56 -1.83
N ASN A 52 -10.55 -2.12 -3.07
CA ASN A 52 -11.87 -2.09 -3.70
C ASN A 52 -12.43 -3.51 -3.91
N GLU A 53 -11.59 -4.44 -4.36
CA GLU A 53 -11.94 -5.86 -4.52
C GLU A 53 -12.07 -6.60 -3.18
N GLY A 54 -11.63 -6.01 -2.08
CA GLY A 54 -11.74 -6.62 -0.76
C GLY A 54 -10.87 -7.86 -0.59
N ILE A 55 -9.74 -7.93 -1.31
CA ILE A 55 -8.80 -9.06 -1.29
C ILE A 55 -7.47 -8.67 -0.63
N PRO A 56 -6.68 -9.64 -0.11
CA PRO A 56 -5.40 -9.33 0.53
C PRO A 56 -4.41 -8.69 -0.44
N ILE A 57 -3.78 -7.61 0.01
CA ILE A 57 -2.67 -6.95 -0.70
C ILE A 57 -1.38 -7.76 -0.46
N PRO A 58 -0.69 -8.25 -1.50
CA PRO A 58 0.61 -8.88 -1.37
C PRO A 58 1.63 -7.92 -0.75
N LEU A 59 2.41 -8.37 0.23
CA LEU A 59 3.48 -7.55 0.81
C LEU A 59 4.72 -7.57 -0.09
N PRO A 60 5.52 -6.49 -0.10
CA PRO A 60 6.69 -6.41 -0.97
C PRO A 60 7.73 -7.47 -0.63
N SER A 61 8.24 -8.12 -1.68
CA SER A 61 9.34 -9.07 -1.61
C SER A 61 10.70 -8.37 -1.60
N LYS A 62 11.77 -9.10 -1.27
CA LYS A 62 13.14 -8.56 -1.35
C LYS A 62 13.51 -8.26 -2.79
N ILE A 63 14.15 -7.13 -3.04
CA ILE A 63 14.62 -6.74 -4.38
C ILE A 63 15.51 -7.82 -5.01
N GLU A 64 15.31 -8.08 -6.30
CA GLU A 64 16.12 -8.95 -7.16
C GLU A 64 17.00 -8.14 -8.12
N GLN A 65 17.87 -8.83 -8.86
CA GLN A 65 18.74 -8.20 -9.85
C GLN A 65 17.92 -7.51 -10.95
N ASN A 66 18.35 -6.31 -11.34
CA ASN A 66 17.71 -5.47 -12.37
C ASN A 66 16.33 -4.91 -11.99
N GLU A 67 15.96 -4.94 -10.71
CA GLU A 67 14.79 -4.23 -10.19
C GLU A 67 15.18 -2.88 -9.58
N GLN A 68 14.19 -2.02 -9.40
CA GLN A 68 14.30 -0.73 -8.73
C GLN A 68 13.30 -0.66 -7.57
N LEU A 69 13.74 -0.16 -6.42
CA LEU A 69 12.86 0.01 -5.27
C LEU A 69 12.07 1.32 -5.37
N ILE A 70 10.76 1.23 -5.29
CA ILE A 70 9.88 2.38 -5.16
C ILE A 70 9.46 2.53 -3.71
N ARG A 71 9.81 3.68 -3.13
CA ARG A 71 9.54 3.99 -1.73
C ARG A 71 8.14 4.56 -1.57
N LEU A 72 7.32 3.88 -0.78
CA LEU A 72 6.03 4.41 -0.32
C LEU A 72 6.15 4.88 1.13
N SER A 73 5.25 5.76 1.55
CA SER A 73 5.24 6.25 2.93
C SER A 73 4.87 5.14 3.92
N GLY A 74 5.35 5.24 5.16
CA GLY A 74 4.95 4.30 6.22
C GLY A 74 3.44 4.32 6.50
N MET A 75 2.78 5.46 6.24
CA MET A 75 1.33 5.61 6.35
C MET A 75 0.58 4.70 5.36
N ILE A 76 1.06 4.59 4.12
CA ILE A 76 0.51 3.68 3.11
C ILE A 76 0.62 2.24 3.59
N PHE A 77 1.80 1.83 4.08
CA PHE A 77 1.95 0.47 4.60
C PHE A 77 1.09 0.20 5.83
N ALA A 78 0.90 1.17 6.72
CA ALA A 78 -0.01 1.01 7.85
C ALA A 78 -1.45 0.72 7.39
N LYS A 79 -1.92 1.39 6.32
CA LYS A 79 -3.24 1.10 5.72
C LYS A 79 -3.29 -0.26 5.02
N VAL A 80 -2.23 -0.65 4.31
CA VAL A 80 -2.11 -2.00 3.72
C VAL A 80 -2.22 -3.07 4.81
N TYR A 81 -1.49 -2.91 5.91
CA TYR A 81 -1.55 -3.84 7.04
C TYR A 81 -2.92 -3.84 7.72
N LEU A 82 -3.58 -2.69 7.84
CA LEU A 82 -4.92 -2.61 8.42
C LEU A 82 -5.94 -3.36 7.57
N HIS A 83 -5.92 -3.13 6.25
CA HIS A 83 -6.78 -3.83 5.29
C HIS A 83 -6.59 -5.35 5.39
N ASN A 84 -5.34 -5.82 5.26
CA ASN A 84 -5.03 -7.25 5.36
C ASN A 84 -5.41 -7.86 6.71
N SER A 85 -5.17 -7.12 7.81
CA SER A 85 -5.49 -7.59 9.15
C SER A 85 -6.99 -7.66 9.40
N LEU A 86 -7.78 -6.72 8.85
CA LEU A 86 -9.24 -6.76 8.94
C LEU A 86 -9.80 -7.96 8.16
N LEU A 87 -9.29 -8.22 6.95
CA LEU A 87 -9.69 -9.39 6.14
C LEU A 87 -9.38 -10.73 6.82
N GLN A 88 -8.28 -10.81 7.57
CA GLN A 88 -7.91 -11.99 8.36
C GLN A 88 -8.62 -12.08 9.72
N SER A 89 -9.30 -11.01 10.14
CA SER A 89 -10.04 -10.98 11.40
C SER A 89 -11.42 -11.62 11.25
N ASN A 90 -12.04 -11.99 12.36
CA ASN A 90 -13.44 -12.44 12.39
C ASN A 90 -14.44 -11.26 12.48
N ILE A 91 -14.02 -10.02 12.22
CA ILE A 91 -14.82 -8.82 12.38
C ILE A 91 -15.27 -8.32 11.00
N SER A 92 -16.58 -8.17 10.80
CA SER A 92 -17.12 -7.57 9.56
C SER A 92 -16.80 -6.07 9.48
N LYS A 93 -16.74 -5.50 8.27
CA LYS A 93 -16.60 -4.03 8.09
C LYS A 93 -17.66 -3.22 8.86
N SER A 94 -18.89 -3.72 8.94
CA SER A 94 -19.98 -3.08 9.69
C SER A 94 -19.73 -3.09 11.20
N GLU A 95 -19.30 -4.23 11.75
CA GLU A 95 -18.95 -4.35 13.17
C GLU A 95 -17.71 -3.51 13.50
N PHE A 96 -16.71 -3.52 12.63
CA PHE A 96 -15.51 -2.70 12.75
C PHE A 96 -15.85 -1.20 12.83
N LYS A 97 -16.72 -0.71 11.92
CA LYS A 97 -17.23 0.67 11.95
C LYS A 97 -17.92 1.00 13.28
N LYS A 98 -18.82 0.11 13.74
CA LYS A 98 -19.55 0.28 15.00
C LYS A 98 -18.60 0.37 16.19
N ARG A 99 -17.59 -0.50 16.27
CA ARG A 99 -16.60 -0.50 17.37
C ARG A 99 -15.72 0.74 17.35
N LEU A 100 -15.36 1.24 16.17
CA LEU A 100 -14.63 2.50 16.03
C LEU A 100 -15.48 3.74 16.33
N ASN A 101 -16.80 3.61 16.23
CA ASN A 101 -17.77 4.69 16.39
C ASN A 101 -17.48 5.87 15.43
N ILE A 102 -17.41 5.56 14.13
CA ILE A 102 -17.12 6.52 13.06
C ILE A 102 -18.20 6.49 11.97
N SER A 103 -18.22 7.53 11.12
CA SER A 103 -19.13 7.61 9.98
C SER A 103 -18.73 6.66 8.84
N ASP A 104 -19.60 6.48 7.85
CA ASP A 104 -19.26 5.74 6.63
C ASP A 104 -18.18 6.44 5.81
N GLU A 105 -18.17 7.78 5.81
CA GLU A 105 -17.14 8.59 5.14
C GLU A 105 -15.77 8.38 5.81
N ASP A 106 -15.69 8.47 7.14
CA ASP A 106 -14.44 8.22 7.87
C ASP A 106 -13.93 6.78 7.66
N LEU A 107 -14.86 5.81 7.58
CA LEU A 107 -14.51 4.42 7.28
C LEU A 107 -13.91 4.30 5.87
N GLN A 108 -14.51 4.94 4.86
CA GLN A 108 -13.97 4.96 3.50
C GLN A 108 -12.58 5.62 3.47
N GLN A 109 -12.41 6.75 4.15
CA GLN A 109 -11.13 7.46 4.25
C GLN A 109 -10.02 6.64 4.93
N LEU A 110 -10.39 5.82 5.92
CA LEU A 110 -9.46 4.90 6.61
C LEU A 110 -8.89 3.85 5.65
N PHE A 111 -9.69 3.39 4.66
CA PHE A 111 -9.27 2.42 3.65
C PHE A 111 -8.83 3.05 2.33
N ASN A 112 -9.04 4.34 2.08
CA ASN A 112 -8.50 5.03 0.92
C ASN A 112 -6.97 5.23 1.09
N ILE A 113 -6.16 4.63 0.22
CA ILE A 113 -4.69 4.63 0.38
C ILE A 113 -4.06 6.02 0.23
N THR A 114 -4.72 6.92 -0.51
CA THR A 114 -4.23 8.27 -0.80
C THR A 114 -4.70 9.31 0.23
N TYR A 115 -5.71 8.98 1.03
CA TYR A 115 -6.24 9.89 2.04
C TYR A 115 -5.29 10.04 3.23
N ASN A 116 -5.12 11.26 3.73
CA ASN A 116 -4.29 11.52 4.89
C ASN A 116 -5.03 11.19 6.20
N THR A 117 -4.82 9.98 6.72
CA THR A 117 -5.43 9.53 7.98
C THR A 117 -4.52 9.86 9.16
N LYS A 118 -5.12 10.31 10.28
CA LYS A 118 -4.39 10.55 11.53
C LYS A 118 -3.83 9.25 12.08
N TRP A 119 -2.61 9.29 12.60
CA TRP A 119 -1.94 8.11 13.14
C TRP A 119 -2.74 7.47 14.29
N GLU A 120 -3.30 8.29 15.18
CA GLU A 120 -4.11 7.84 16.32
C GLU A 120 -5.38 7.08 15.87
N GLN A 121 -5.92 7.42 14.69
CA GLN A 121 -7.07 6.71 14.12
C GLN A 121 -6.66 5.31 13.63
N LEU A 122 -5.47 5.16 13.06
CA LEU A 122 -4.92 3.85 12.70
C LEU A 122 -4.62 3.00 13.93
N GLU A 123 -4.04 3.58 14.99
CA GLU A 123 -3.79 2.86 16.25
C GLU A 123 -5.10 2.28 16.82
N ARG A 124 -6.15 3.12 16.93
CA ARG A 124 -7.48 2.67 17.36
C ARG A 124 -8.04 1.58 16.44
N ALA A 125 -7.85 1.70 15.13
CA ALA A 125 -8.28 0.70 14.16
C ALA A 125 -7.61 -0.66 14.36
N PHE A 126 -6.29 -0.68 14.59
CA PHE A 126 -5.57 -1.90 14.90
C PHE A 126 -6.00 -2.51 16.25
N ASP A 127 -6.23 -1.68 17.27
CA ASP A 127 -6.68 -2.16 18.59
C ASP A 127 -8.03 -2.90 18.50
N ILE A 128 -8.98 -2.40 17.70
CA ILE A 128 -10.30 -3.05 17.50
C ILE A 128 -10.16 -4.48 16.94
N ILE A 129 -9.16 -4.73 16.12
CA ILE A 129 -8.89 -6.05 15.52
C ILE A 129 -7.82 -6.84 16.30
N GLY A 130 -7.49 -6.42 17.52
CA GLY A 130 -6.56 -7.13 18.41
C GLY A 130 -5.11 -7.11 17.94
N LYS A 131 -4.71 -6.06 17.21
CA LYS A 131 -3.34 -5.83 16.72
C LYS A 131 -2.77 -4.57 17.36
N LYS A 132 -1.44 -4.50 17.41
CA LYS A 132 -0.71 -3.31 17.89
C LYS A 132 0.07 -2.70 16.74
N LEU A 133 -0.14 -1.42 16.49
CA LEU A 133 0.70 -0.62 15.61
C LEU A 133 1.94 -0.12 16.38
N SER A 134 3.14 -0.23 15.81
CA SER A 134 4.38 0.19 16.47
C SER A 134 5.36 0.79 15.47
N ILE A 135 6.16 1.75 15.93
CA ILE A 135 7.18 2.44 15.12
C ILE A 135 8.57 1.92 15.53
N SER A 136 9.46 1.80 14.55
CA SER A 136 10.89 1.56 14.77
C SER A 136 11.72 2.50 13.90
N VAL A 137 12.91 2.86 14.39
CA VAL A 137 13.86 3.74 13.70
C VAL A 137 15.16 2.96 13.51
N SER A 138 15.74 3.08 12.33
CA SER A 138 17.00 2.44 11.94
C SER A 138 17.81 3.39 11.06
N ASP A 139 19.12 3.21 11.03
CA ASP A 139 20.00 4.00 10.16
C ASP A 139 19.64 3.79 8.68
N LYS A 140 19.81 4.86 7.89
CA LYS A 140 19.78 4.80 6.42
C LYS A 140 21.13 4.24 5.96
N ASN A 141 21.23 2.92 5.84
CA ASN A 141 22.29 2.31 5.04
C ASN A 141 22.08 2.62 3.56
#